data_AF-Q5NKH5-F1
#
_entry.id   AF-Q5NKH5-F1
#
_cell.length_a   1.000
_cell.length_b   1.000
_cell.length_c   1.000
_cell.angle_alpha   90.00
_cell.angle_beta   90.00
_cell.angle_gamma   90.00
#
_symmetry.space_group_name_H-M   'P 1'
#
loop_
_entity.id
_entity.type
_entity.pdbx_description
1 polymer ?
#
loop_
_entity_poly.entity_id
_entity_poly.type
_entity_poly.pdbx_seq_one_letter_code
_entity_poly.pdbx_strand_id
1 'polypeptide(L)'
;MSDRLARERAEEQARQEALLRKRSKVLQRSLPRPPAASIEILRQTLIKGGESRSRSTFVPPTSLEQADELINEELLRLLEHDNAKYPLDEKTQKDKKKGSKRQANGTPSVPEIEDFDEDELKEANSMLEEEVQYLRVAMGHESESLEDFVKAHDACQEDLMFFPNNNSYGLASVAGNSDKIAALQYEFEIVKKRMDDEAKKASRLEQKIKLLTQGYQVRAGKLWSQVQDTFKQMDTSATELECFQELQKQEQMAASYRIRNLTEEVNKQKALERTLQSRYGDLLTSYKRIQEQLEEHKRQLMIQEEMEAQKRAQEEEKWKHRSVRRQRKKKKRRKLKRKQERWIGLLMKKRQEANKSMRIRWMLTTLMLMVMNS
;
A
#
# COMPACT_ATOMS: atom_id res chain seq x y z
N MET A 1 50.41 43.08 10.43
CA MET A 1 50.84 41.72 10.83
C MET A 1 50.57 40.68 9.75
N SER A 2 49.38 40.67 9.14
CA SER A 2 49.05 39.77 8.01
C SER A 2 49.95 39.94 6.78
N ASP A 3 50.23 41.18 6.36
CA ASP A 3 51.02 41.45 5.15
C ASP A 3 52.52 41.11 5.30
N ARG A 4 53.07 41.24 6.51
CA ARG A 4 54.46 40.85 6.81
C ARG A 4 54.63 39.34 6.72
N LEU A 5 53.69 38.58 7.29
CA LEU A 5 53.67 37.12 7.23
C LEU A 5 53.37 36.60 5.82
N ALA A 6 52.65 37.37 4.99
CA ALA A 6 52.40 37.02 3.59
C ALA A 6 53.65 37.23 2.72
N ARG A 7 54.41 38.31 2.94
CA ARG A 7 55.69 38.55 2.26
C ARG A 7 56.76 37.55 2.67
N GLU A 8 56.88 37.26 3.96
CA GLU A 8 57.80 36.25 4.48
C GLU A 8 57.47 34.86 3.92
N ARG A 9 56.17 34.49 3.87
CA ARG A 9 55.73 33.26 3.22
C ARG A 9 56.01 33.25 1.72
N ALA A 10 55.84 34.38 1.01
CA ALA A 10 56.15 34.46 -0.41
C ALA A 10 57.65 34.35 -0.69
N GLU A 11 58.50 34.95 0.16
CA GLU A 11 59.95 34.83 0.08
C GLU A 11 60.42 33.41 0.41
N GLU A 12 59.85 32.77 1.43
CA GLU A 12 60.11 31.37 1.75
C GLU A 12 59.65 30.43 0.63
N GLN A 13 58.49 30.69 0.03
CA GLN A 13 58.00 29.95 -1.13
C GLN A 13 58.92 30.13 -2.33
N ALA A 14 59.33 31.36 -2.64
CA ALA A 14 60.27 31.63 -3.73
C ALA A 14 61.62 30.94 -3.50
N ARG A 15 62.12 30.91 -2.25
CA ARG A 15 63.32 30.14 -1.88
C ARG A 15 63.12 28.64 -2.06
N GLN A 16 61.98 28.11 -1.64
CA GLN A 16 61.65 26.69 -1.81
C GLN A 16 61.51 26.32 -3.30
N GLU A 17 60.91 27.18 -4.12
CA GLU A 17 60.79 26.99 -5.57
C GLU A 17 62.14 27.04 -6.27
N ALA A 18 63.02 27.98 -5.90
CA ALA A 18 64.39 28.03 -6.40
C ALA A 18 65.17 26.76 -6.02
N LEU A 19 65.04 26.30 -4.77
CA LEU A 19 65.61 25.02 -4.33
C LEU A 19 65.01 23.83 -5.08
N LEU A 20 63.72 23.84 -5.41
CA LEU A 20 63.07 22.79 -6.21
C LEU A 20 63.59 22.76 -7.64
N ARG A 21 63.81 23.93 -8.28
CA ARG A 21 64.37 24.04 -9.64
C ARG A 21 65.80 23.53 -9.73
N LYS A 22 66.57 23.64 -8.66
CA LYS A 22 67.94 23.10 -8.57
C LYS A 22 68.00 21.60 -8.23
N ARG A 23 66.88 20.95 -7.88
CA ARG A 23 66.86 19.50 -7.62
C ARG A 23 66.98 18.70 -8.91
N SER A 24 67.36 17.43 -8.78
CA SER A 24 67.33 16.46 -9.88
C SER A 24 65.96 16.42 -10.57
N LYS A 25 65.97 16.12 -11.88
CA LYS A 25 64.75 16.07 -12.67
C LYS A 25 63.76 15.00 -12.19
N VAL A 26 64.29 13.92 -11.61
CA VAL A 26 63.52 12.84 -11.00
C VAL A 26 62.67 13.37 -9.84
N LEU A 27 63.24 14.21 -8.97
CA LEU A 27 62.52 14.85 -7.87
C LEU A 27 61.55 15.92 -8.35
N GLN A 28 61.94 16.74 -9.33
CA GLN A 28 61.05 17.75 -9.92
C GLN A 28 59.78 17.13 -10.53
N ARG A 29 59.94 15.98 -11.21
CA ARG A 29 58.84 15.26 -11.86
C ARG A 29 58.14 14.26 -10.93
N SER A 30 58.57 14.15 -9.67
CA SER A 30 58.05 13.18 -8.70
C SER A 30 58.05 11.72 -9.22
N LEU A 31 59.09 11.35 -9.98
CA LEU A 31 59.23 10.02 -10.53
C LEU A 31 59.72 9.02 -9.47
N PRO A 32 59.40 7.71 -9.62
CA PRO A 32 59.84 6.68 -8.68
C PRO A 32 61.36 6.56 -8.69
N ARG A 33 61.97 6.57 -7.50
CA ARG A 33 63.42 6.41 -7.32
C ARG A 33 63.79 4.98 -6.98
N PRO A 34 64.96 4.50 -7.42
CA PRO A 34 65.44 3.18 -7.05
C PRO A 34 65.63 3.08 -5.53
N PRO A 35 65.19 1.99 -4.88
CA PRO A 35 65.42 1.80 -3.46
C PRO A 35 66.91 1.63 -3.18
N ALA A 36 67.34 1.93 -1.95
CA ALA A 36 68.76 1.86 -1.56
C ALA A 36 69.43 0.50 -1.87
N ALA A 37 68.68 -0.60 -1.73
CA ALA A 37 69.17 -1.93 -2.09
C ALA A 37 69.50 -2.08 -3.59
N SER A 38 68.74 -1.42 -4.46
CA SER A 38 69.00 -1.39 -5.91
C SER A 38 70.18 -0.50 -6.25
N ILE A 39 70.39 0.61 -5.53
CA ILE A 39 71.56 1.47 -5.72
C ILE A 39 72.85 0.69 -5.45
N GLU A 40 72.89 -0.16 -4.43
CA GLU A 40 74.06 -1.00 -4.17
C GLU A 40 74.35 -1.97 -5.34
N ILE A 41 73.31 -2.52 -5.97
CA ILE A 41 73.46 -3.35 -7.18
C ILE A 41 73.99 -2.52 -8.35
N LEU A 42 73.50 -1.29 -8.53
CA LEU A 42 73.98 -0.36 -9.54
C LEU A 42 75.45 0.01 -9.31
N ARG A 43 75.83 0.29 -8.06
CA ARG A 43 77.22 0.54 -7.68
C ARG A 43 78.14 -0.62 -8.07
N GLN A 44 77.70 -1.85 -7.84
CA GLN A 44 78.46 -3.05 -8.18
C GLN A 44 78.53 -3.31 -9.69
N THR A 45 77.55 -2.89 -10.48
CA THR A 45 77.55 -3.11 -11.94
C THR A 45 78.29 -2.01 -12.70
N LEU A 46 78.08 -0.75 -12.30
CA LEU A 46 78.67 0.42 -12.95
C LEU A 46 80.14 0.64 -12.53
N ILE A 47 80.44 0.57 -11.23
CA ILE A 47 81.77 0.92 -10.69
C ILE A 47 82.72 -0.29 -10.56
N LYS A 48 82.25 -1.53 -10.25
CA LYS A 48 83.17 -2.69 -10.17
C LYS A 48 83.69 -3.20 -11.53
N GLY A 49 83.42 -2.47 -12.61
CA GLY A 49 84.30 -2.51 -13.78
C GLY A 49 85.73 -2.03 -13.47
N GLY A 50 85.95 -1.25 -12.41
CA GLY A 50 87.26 -0.67 -12.09
C GLY A 50 88.36 -1.67 -11.71
N GLU A 51 88.04 -2.84 -11.14
CA GLU A 51 89.08 -3.86 -10.84
C GLU A 51 89.14 -4.99 -11.87
N SER A 52 88.15 -5.11 -12.77
CA SER A 52 88.06 -6.22 -13.73
C SER A 52 88.15 -5.76 -15.20
N ARG A 53 87.57 -4.60 -15.58
CA ARG A 53 87.85 -3.94 -16.88
C ARG A 53 89.24 -3.33 -16.92
N SER A 54 89.69 -2.68 -15.83
CA SER A 54 91.04 -2.08 -15.77
C SER A 54 92.16 -3.10 -15.54
N ARG A 55 91.87 -4.35 -15.16
CA ARG A 55 92.90 -5.38 -14.91
C ARG A 55 93.06 -6.38 -16.06
N SER A 56 92.12 -6.43 -17.00
CA SER A 56 92.09 -7.47 -18.05
C SER A 56 91.97 -6.93 -19.47
N THR A 57 92.30 -5.65 -19.70
CA THR A 57 92.41 -5.12 -21.07
C THR A 57 93.80 -4.54 -21.23
N PHE A 58 94.60 -5.13 -22.12
CA PHE A 58 95.95 -4.68 -22.49
C PHE A 58 95.94 -3.27 -23.13
N VAL A 59 94.76 -2.74 -23.45
CA VAL A 59 94.54 -1.46 -24.10
C VAL A 59 94.10 -0.42 -23.06
N PRO A 60 94.76 0.75 -23.00
CA PRO A 60 94.31 1.86 -22.16
C PRO A 60 92.88 2.29 -22.51
N PRO A 61 92.07 2.71 -21.53
CA PRO A 61 90.69 3.13 -21.77
C PRO A 61 90.65 4.33 -22.72
N THR A 62 89.71 4.30 -23.66
CA THR A 62 89.48 5.38 -24.61
C THR A 62 88.94 6.63 -23.89
N SER A 63 89.05 7.81 -24.52
CA SER A 63 88.50 9.05 -23.94
C SER A 63 86.98 8.98 -23.73
N LEU A 64 86.28 8.21 -24.56
CA LEU A 64 84.84 7.99 -24.44
C LEU A 64 84.51 7.14 -23.20
N GLU A 65 85.24 6.03 -22.99
CA GLU A 65 85.07 5.18 -21.82
C GLU A 65 85.37 5.94 -20.52
N GLN A 66 86.39 6.81 -20.53
CA GLN A 66 86.70 7.67 -19.39
C GLN A 66 85.58 8.68 -19.10
N ALA A 67 84.96 9.26 -20.14
CA ALA A 67 83.81 10.14 -19.99
C ALA A 67 82.59 9.38 -19.43
N ASP A 68 82.32 8.17 -19.92
CA ASP A 68 81.25 7.31 -19.42
C ASP A 68 81.45 6.93 -17.94
N GLU A 69 82.68 6.65 -17.52
CA GLU A 69 82.99 6.37 -16.12
C GLU A 69 82.68 7.57 -15.22
N LEU A 70 83.07 8.79 -15.63
CA LEU A 70 82.76 10.02 -14.90
C LEU A 70 81.24 10.25 -14.78
N ILE A 71 80.49 10.04 -15.88
CA ILE A 71 79.03 10.17 -15.88
C ILE A 71 78.38 9.15 -14.92
N ASN A 72 78.86 7.92 -14.93
CA ASN A 72 78.33 6.86 -14.06
C ASN A 72 78.63 7.11 -12.57
N GLU A 73 79.80 7.65 -12.25
CA GLU A 73 80.14 8.04 -10.88
C GLU A 73 79.24 9.17 -10.38
N GLU A 74 79.04 10.22 -11.18
CA GLU A 74 78.16 11.33 -10.83
C GLU A 74 76.70 10.89 -10.71
N LEU A 75 76.22 10.00 -11.59
CA LEU A 75 74.88 9.42 -11.49
C LEU A 75 74.68 8.72 -10.14
N LEU A 76 75.66 7.92 -9.69
CA LEU A 76 75.58 7.22 -8.41
C LEU A 76 75.63 8.19 -7.23
N ARG A 77 76.50 9.20 -7.26
CA ARG A 77 76.55 10.26 -6.23
C ARG A 77 75.21 10.99 -6.12
N LEU A 78 74.60 11.35 -7.26
CA LEU A 78 73.30 12.01 -7.32
C LEU A 78 72.20 11.13 -6.71
N LEU A 79 72.14 9.85 -7.07
CA LEU A 79 71.15 8.91 -6.56
C LEU A 79 71.30 8.65 -5.05
N GLU A 80 72.52 8.53 -4.56
CA GLU A 80 72.83 8.36 -3.13
C GLU A 80 72.43 9.59 -2.32
N HIS A 81 72.79 10.80 -2.78
CA HIS A 81 72.38 12.06 -2.19
C HIS A 81 70.85 12.24 -2.18
N ASP A 82 70.17 11.99 -3.30
CA ASP A 82 68.73 12.19 -3.39
C ASP A 82 67.98 11.25 -2.44
N ASN A 83 68.40 9.99 -2.34
CA ASN A 83 67.81 9.03 -1.42
C ASN A 83 68.11 9.36 0.06
N ALA A 84 69.29 9.91 0.37
CA ALA A 84 69.64 10.33 1.74
C ALA A 84 68.92 11.62 2.16
N LYS A 85 68.89 12.63 1.29
CA LYS A 85 68.31 13.97 1.54
C LYS A 85 66.79 13.97 1.48
N TYR A 86 66.21 13.17 0.59
CA TYR A 86 64.76 13.03 0.44
C TYR A 86 64.39 11.55 0.53
N PRO A 87 64.22 10.96 1.72
CA PRO A 87 63.85 9.55 1.83
C PRO A 87 62.51 9.24 1.14
N LEU A 88 62.38 8.05 0.54
CA LEU A 88 61.11 7.58 -0.01
C LEU A 88 60.11 7.31 1.14
N ASP A 89 58.94 7.93 1.10
CA ASP A 89 57.86 7.72 2.07
C ASP A 89 57.45 6.23 2.06
N GLU A 90 57.76 5.47 3.11
CA GLU A 90 57.52 4.02 3.28
C GLU A 90 56.01 3.62 3.32
N LYS A 91 55.09 4.42 2.77
CA LYS A 91 53.66 4.13 2.82
C LYS A 91 53.26 2.93 1.94
N THR A 92 54.07 2.55 0.95
CA THR A 92 53.84 1.37 0.09
C THR A 92 54.52 0.08 0.58
N GLN A 93 55.39 0.13 1.59
CA GLN A 93 56.12 -1.03 2.13
C GLN A 93 55.73 -1.43 3.56
N LYS A 94 54.82 -0.68 4.21
CA LYS A 94 54.40 -0.97 5.60
C LYS A 94 53.64 -2.28 5.79
N ASP A 95 53.19 -2.91 4.71
CA ASP A 95 52.43 -4.16 4.78
C ASP A 95 53.28 -5.43 4.93
N LYS A 96 54.62 -5.36 4.78
CA LYS A 96 55.48 -6.56 4.84
C LYS A 96 56.57 -6.57 5.93
N LYS A 97 56.79 -5.48 6.68
CA LYS A 97 57.88 -5.45 7.68
C LYS A 97 57.49 -4.81 9.01
N LYS A 98 56.44 -5.34 9.66
CA LYS A 98 56.22 -5.11 11.10
C LYS A 98 57.13 -6.04 11.90
N GLY A 99 58.42 -5.74 11.94
CA GLY A 99 59.40 -6.59 12.61
C GLY A 99 60.86 -6.24 12.36
N SER A 100 61.24 -4.98 12.49
CA SER A 100 62.61 -4.66 12.94
C SER A 100 62.62 -3.27 13.56
N LYS A 101 62.46 -3.23 14.88
CA LYS A 101 62.83 -2.09 15.70
C LYS A 101 64.33 -2.24 15.97
N ARG A 102 65.08 -1.17 15.70
CA ARG A 102 66.46 -0.86 16.15
C ARG A 102 67.59 -1.29 15.19
N GLN A 103 68.03 -0.32 14.39
CA GLN A 103 69.40 0.03 13.97
C GLN A 103 69.21 1.12 12.89
N ALA A 104 69.74 2.35 12.93
CA ALA A 104 70.74 3.00 13.76
C ALA A 104 70.41 4.51 13.84
N ASN A 105 70.69 5.13 14.99
CA ASN A 105 70.73 6.59 15.14
C ASN A 105 71.99 7.13 14.45
N GLY A 106 71.89 7.39 13.17
CA GLY A 106 72.79 8.27 12.44
C GLY A 106 71.96 8.85 11.31
N THR A 107 71.79 10.17 11.29
CA THR A 107 71.36 10.85 10.07
C THR A 107 72.27 10.32 8.96
N PRO A 108 71.76 9.69 7.88
CA PRO A 108 72.61 9.22 6.81
C PRO A 108 73.44 10.41 6.35
N SER A 109 74.77 10.28 6.40
CA SER A 109 75.68 11.31 5.90
C SER A 109 75.30 11.55 4.45
N VAL A 110 74.67 12.69 4.16
CA VAL A 110 74.25 13.05 2.82
C VAL A 110 75.54 13.35 2.05
N PRO A 111 75.88 12.58 0.98
CA PRO A 111 77.03 12.91 0.16
C PRO A 111 76.88 14.33 -0.39
N GLU A 112 77.90 15.16 -0.24
CA GLU A 112 77.89 16.52 -0.79
C GLU A 112 77.98 16.44 -2.31
N ILE A 113 77.09 17.16 -3.00
CA ILE A 113 77.13 17.36 -4.45
C ILE A 113 77.61 18.78 -4.71
N GLU A 114 78.32 18.97 -5.81
CA GLU A 114 78.66 20.29 -6.34
C GLU A 114 77.38 21.12 -6.58
N ASP A 115 77.38 22.35 -6.04
CA ASP A 115 76.27 23.29 -6.20
C ASP A 115 76.49 24.13 -7.46
N PHE A 116 75.59 24.00 -8.44
CA PHE A 116 75.60 24.78 -9.68
C PHE A 116 74.61 25.95 -9.64
N ASP A 117 74.89 26.99 -10.41
CA ASP A 117 73.99 28.11 -10.59
C ASP A 117 72.83 27.78 -11.55
N GLU A 118 71.70 28.49 -11.40
CA GLU A 118 70.52 28.22 -12.24
C GLU A 118 70.80 28.53 -13.72
N ASP A 119 71.68 29.49 -13.99
CA ASP A 119 72.07 29.88 -15.34
C ASP A 119 73.01 28.85 -15.98
N GLU A 120 73.95 28.28 -15.22
CA GLU A 120 74.81 27.17 -15.66
C GLU A 120 73.98 25.92 -16.00
N LEU A 121 72.99 25.60 -15.17
CA LEU A 121 72.06 24.49 -15.43
C LEU A 121 71.21 24.73 -16.69
N LYS A 122 70.83 25.97 -16.98
CA LYS A 122 70.08 26.30 -18.22
C LYS A 122 70.97 26.18 -19.45
N GLU A 123 72.21 26.66 -19.36
CA GLU A 123 73.19 26.53 -20.45
C GLU A 123 73.48 25.05 -20.75
N ALA A 124 73.72 24.24 -19.72
CA ALA A 124 73.92 22.80 -19.86
C ALA A 124 72.70 22.10 -20.49
N ASN A 125 71.47 22.49 -20.12
CA ASN A 125 70.26 21.97 -20.78
C ASN A 125 70.20 22.35 -22.26
N SER A 126 70.60 23.58 -22.62
CA SER A 126 70.66 24.01 -24.02
C SER A 126 71.66 23.17 -24.82
N MET A 127 72.85 22.92 -24.27
CA MET A 127 73.86 22.06 -24.91
C MET A 127 73.34 20.63 -25.12
N LEU A 128 72.63 20.07 -24.13
CA LEU A 128 72.00 18.76 -24.26
C LEU A 128 70.90 18.74 -25.33
N GLU A 129 70.08 19.79 -25.43
CA GLU A 129 69.04 19.89 -26.47
C GLU A 129 69.65 19.95 -27.87
N GLU A 130 70.74 20.70 -28.04
CA GLU A 130 71.51 20.75 -29.29
C GLU A 130 72.12 19.38 -29.66
N GLU A 131 72.69 18.68 -28.68
CA GLU A 131 73.25 17.33 -28.87
C GLU A 131 72.17 16.31 -29.23
N VAL A 132 71.01 16.35 -28.56
CA VAL A 132 69.87 15.48 -28.88
C VAL A 132 69.40 15.71 -30.31
N GLN A 133 69.33 16.96 -30.76
CA GLN A 133 68.94 17.26 -32.13
C GLN A 133 69.98 16.79 -33.15
N TYR A 134 71.27 16.96 -32.83
CA TYR A 134 72.36 16.44 -33.64
C TYR A 134 72.31 14.91 -33.76
N LEU A 135 72.11 14.19 -32.65
CA LEU A 135 72.00 12.73 -32.64
C LEU A 135 70.79 12.25 -33.41
N ARG A 136 69.65 12.94 -33.29
CA ARG A 136 68.43 12.62 -34.05
C ARG A 136 68.65 12.71 -35.56
N VAL A 137 69.40 13.71 -36.01
CA VAL A 137 69.84 13.87 -37.41
C VAL A 137 70.81 12.76 -37.81
N ALA A 138 71.88 12.55 -37.03
CA ALA A 138 72.94 11.59 -37.33
C ALA A 138 72.43 10.14 -37.39
N MET A 139 71.44 9.79 -36.58
CA MET A 139 70.80 8.47 -36.55
C MET A 139 69.66 8.31 -37.57
N GLY A 140 69.34 9.37 -38.34
CA GLY A 140 68.32 9.33 -39.38
C GLY A 140 66.86 9.41 -38.89
N HIS A 141 66.62 9.88 -37.67
CA HIS A 141 65.30 9.97 -37.04
C HIS A 141 64.69 11.39 -37.11
N GLU A 142 65.10 12.22 -38.09
CA GLU A 142 64.64 13.62 -38.23
C GLU A 142 63.13 13.74 -38.36
N SER A 143 62.50 12.82 -39.11
CA SER A 143 61.07 12.81 -39.40
C SER A 143 60.24 12.02 -38.38
N GLU A 144 60.86 11.32 -37.43
CA GLU A 144 60.13 10.48 -36.49
C GLU A 144 59.44 11.30 -35.42
N SER A 145 58.17 11.00 -35.15
CA SER A 145 57.39 11.69 -34.14
C SER A 145 57.71 11.17 -32.74
N LEU A 146 57.33 11.94 -31.70
CA LEU A 146 57.42 11.46 -30.32
C LEU A 146 56.65 10.15 -30.10
N GLU A 147 55.54 9.94 -30.81
CA GLU A 147 54.77 8.70 -30.72
C GLU A 147 55.57 7.49 -31.23
N ASP A 148 56.41 7.67 -32.25
CA ASP A 148 57.23 6.59 -32.78
C ASP A 148 58.36 6.22 -31.80
N PHE A 149 58.94 7.21 -31.11
CA PHE A 149 59.86 6.96 -29.99
C PHE A 149 59.19 6.22 -28.83
N VAL A 150 57.95 6.58 -28.46
CA VAL A 150 57.20 5.87 -27.41
C VAL A 150 56.94 4.43 -27.83
N LYS A 151 56.54 4.17 -29.07
CA LYS A 151 56.36 2.79 -29.58
C LYS A 151 57.65 1.98 -29.54
N ALA A 152 58.78 2.59 -29.95
CA ALA A 152 60.08 1.92 -29.90
C ALA A 152 60.51 1.62 -28.46
N HIS A 153 60.31 2.59 -27.55
CA HIS A 153 60.54 2.39 -26.12
C HIS A 153 59.70 1.24 -25.56
N ASP A 154 58.40 1.22 -25.85
CA ASP A 154 57.48 0.19 -25.35
C ASP A 154 57.86 -1.20 -25.89
N ALA A 155 58.26 -1.29 -27.17
CA ALA A 155 58.76 -2.54 -27.75
C ALA A 155 60.06 -3.03 -27.09
N CYS A 156 61.01 -2.14 -26.78
CA CYS A 156 62.22 -2.50 -26.05
C CYS A 156 61.91 -2.93 -24.61
N GLN A 157 60.93 -2.29 -23.97
CA GLN A 157 60.50 -2.62 -22.62
C GLN A 157 59.78 -3.97 -22.56
N GLU A 158 58.98 -4.31 -23.58
CA GLU A 158 58.32 -5.62 -23.73
C GLU A 158 59.31 -6.75 -24.00
N ASP A 159 60.41 -6.47 -24.70
CA ASP A 159 61.49 -7.45 -24.92
C ASP A 159 62.37 -7.65 -23.68
N LEU A 160 62.28 -6.78 -22.67
CA LEU A 160 63.08 -6.89 -21.45
C LEU A 160 62.51 -7.94 -20.49
N MET A 161 63.30 -8.94 -20.13
CA MET A 161 62.91 -9.99 -19.20
C MET A 161 63.97 -10.21 -18.11
N PHE A 162 63.52 -10.53 -16.90
CA PHE A 162 64.44 -10.84 -15.80
C PHE A 162 64.89 -12.30 -15.83
N PHE A 163 66.19 -12.53 -15.96
CA PHE A 163 66.78 -13.86 -15.96
C PHE A 163 67.28 -14.22 -14.55
N PRO A 164 66.65 -15.19 -13.87
CA PRO A 164 67.01 -15.53 -12.49
C PRO A 164 68.40 -16.16 -12.36
N ASN A 165 68.87 -16.87 -13.40
CA ASN A 165 70.18 -17.51 -13.41
C ASN A 165 71.33 -16.49 -13.29
N ASN A 166 71.18 -15.34 -13.94
CA ASN A 166 72.18 -14.27 -13.98
C ASN A 166 71.79 -13.08 -13.09
N ASN A 167 70.66 -13.18 -12.38
CA ASN A 167 70.08 -12.13 -11.53
C ASN A 167 70.07 -10.74 -12.20
N SER A 168 69.74 -10.69 -13.50
CA SER A 168 69.82 -9.49 -14.32
C SER A 168 68.70 -9.46 -15.37
N TYR A 169 68.38 -8.26 -15.84
CA TYR A 169 67.49 -8.07 -16.98
C TYR A 169 68.27 -8.22 -18.28
N GLY A 170 67.66 -8.84 -19.28
CA GLY A 170 68.20 -8.93 -20.63
C GLY A 170 67.09 -9.01 -21.67
N LEU A 171 67.48 -9.01 -22.94
CA LEU A 171 66.56 -9.07 -24.06
C LEU A 171 66.07 -10.51 -24.29
N ALA A 172 64.75 -10.70 -24.36
CA ALA A 172 64.12 -11.96 -24.64
C ALA A 172 64.40 -12.41 -26.09
N SER A 173 64.54 -11.49 -27.04
CA SER A 173 64.92 -11.77 -28.42
C SER A 173 66.26 -12.51 -28.56
N VAL A 174 67.25 -12.17 -27.72
CA VAL A 174 68.60 -12.74 -27.74
C VAL A 174 68.72 -14.01 -26.88
N ALA A 175 67.88 -14.16 -25.87
CA ALA A 175 67.97 -15.27 -24.92
C ALA A 175 67.58 -16.63 -25.53
N GLY A 176 68.20 -17.70 -25.04
CA GLY A 176 67.84 -19.07 -25.38
C GLY A 176 66.51 -19.50 -24.77
N ASN A 177 65.81 -20.46 -25.39
CA ASN A 177 64.50 -20.92 -24.92
C ASN A 177 64.52 -21.44 -23.47
N SER A 178 65.63 -22.04 -23.01
CA SER A 178 65.78 -22.49 -21.63
C SER A 178 65.73 -21.35 -20.61
N ASP A 179 66.42 -20.25 -20.90
CA ASP A 179 66.47 -19.08 -20.01
C ASP A 179 65.13 -18.35 -20.02
N LYS A 180 64.43 -18.32 -21.18
CA LYS A 180 63.07 -17.79 -21.25
C LYS A 180 62.09 -18.57 -20.39
N ILE A 181 62.16 -19.89 -20.43
CA ILE A 181 61.31 -20.74 -19.59
C ILE A 181 61.60 -20.49 -18.11
N ALA A 182 62.87 -20.40 -17.71
CA ALA A 182 63.25 -20.14 -16.33
C ALA A 182 62.75 -18.76 -15.83
N ALA A 183 62.86 -17.73 -16.67
CA ALA A 183 62.36 -16.39 -16.37
C ALA A 183 60.83 -16.36 -16.20
N LEU A 184 60.09 -16.95 -17.15
CA LEU A 184 58.62 -17.04 -17.06
C LEU A 184 58.16 -17.84 -15.84
N GLN A 185 58.85 -18.92 -15.48
CA GLN A 185 58.58 -19.68 -14.26
C GLN A 185 58.80 -18.84 -13.00
N TYR A 186 59.86 -18.03 -12.98
CA TYR A 186 60.16 -17.14 -11.87
C TYR A 186 59.09 -16.06 -11.70
N GLU A 187 58.68 -15.40 -12.79
CA GLU A 187 57.59 -14.43 -12.78
C GLU A 187 56.26 -15.06 -12.33
N PHE A 188 55.95 -16.26 -12.84
CA PHE A 188 54.77 -17.01 -12.42
C PHE A 188 54.76 -17.29 -10.93
N GLU A 189 55.86 -17.75 -10.35
CA GLU A 189 55.94 -17.99 -8.89
C GLU A 189 55.83 -16.69 -8.07
N ILE A 190 56.37 -15.56 -8.57
CA ILE A 190 56.16 -14.25 -7.92
C ILE A 190 54.66 -13.89 -7.93
N VAL A 191 54.01 -13.99 -9.08
CA VAL A 191 52.60 -13.63 -9.25
C VAL A 191 51.72 -14.54 -8.40
N LYS A 192 51.94 -15.86 -8.45
CA LYS A 192 51.25 -16.85 -7.64
C LYS A 192 51.40 -16.56 -6.14
N LYS A 193 52.61 -16.26 -5.66
CA LYS A 193 52.83 -15.90 -4.26
C LYS A 193 52.09 -14.61 -3.87
N ARG A 194 52.09 -13.59 -4.74
CA ARG A 194 51.31 -12.35 -4.49
C ARG A 194 49.82 -12.65 -4.44
N MET A 195 49.31 -13.45 -5.37
CA MET A 195 47.90 -13.87 -5.40
C MET A 195 47.52 -14.64 -4.13
N ASP A 196 48.35 -15.58 -3.67
CA ASP A 196 48.11 -16.32 -2.43
C ASP A 196 48.10 -15.41 -1.18
N ASP A 197 49.04 -14.46 -1.11
CA ASP A 197 49.10 -13.48 -0.02
C ASP A 197 47.85 -12.56 -0.03
N GLU A 198 47.44 -12.09 -1.20
CA GLU A 198 46.27 -11.23 -1.38
C GLU A 198 44.97 -11.98 -1.12
N ALA A 199 44.84 -13.23 -1.58
CA ALA A 199 43.68 -14.07 -1.28
C ALA A 199 43.53 -14.31 0.23
N LYS A 200 44.63 -14.56 0.94
CA LYS A 200 44.63 -14.66 2.42
C LYS A 200 44.21 -13.35 3.08
N LYS A 201 44.69 -12.20 2.58
CA LYS A 201 44.29 -10.88 3.08
C LYS A 201 42.81 -10.62 2.82
N ALA A 202 42.32 -10.88 1.61
CA ALA A 202 40.93 -10.72 1.20
C ALA A 202 40.01 -11.59 2.08
N SER A 203 40.32 -12.87 2.24
CA SER A 203 39.55 -13.78 3.10
C SER A 203 39.44 -13.29 4.55
N ARG A 204 40.54 -12.77 5.13
CA ARG A 204 40.50 -12.16 6.47
C ARG A 204 39.64 -10.90 6.53
N LEU A 205 39.72 -10.05 5.51
CA LEU A 205 38.90 -8.84 5.41
C LEU A 205 37.43 -9.18 5.23
N GLU A 206 37.08 -10.14 4.38
CA GLU A 206 35.73 -10.64 4.19
C GLU A 206 35.15 -11.21 5.49
N GLN A 207 35.91 -12.05 6.20
CA GLN A 207 35.48 -12.57 7.51
C GLN A 207 35.22 -11.45 8.50
N LYS A 208 36.12 -10.45 8.56
CA LYS A 208 35.95 -9.28 9.43
C LYS A 208 34.73 -8.44 9.05
N ILE A 209 34.54 -8.17 7.76
CA ILE A 209 33.37 -7.44 7.25
C ILE A 209 32.11 -8.22 7.60
N LYS A 210 32.06 -9.51 7.28
CA LYS A 210 30.93 -10.38 7.58
C LYS A 210 30.57 -10.35 9.07
N LEU A 211 31.54 -10.50 9.98
CA LEU A 211 31.28 -10.41 11.42
C LEU A 211 30.69 -9.06 11.84
N LEU A 212 31.18 -7.95 11.27
CA LEU A 212 30.69 -6.61 11.59
C LEU A 212 29.34 -6.27 10.94
N THR A 213 29.06 -6.79 9.74
CA THR A 213 27.91 -6.37 8.93
C THR A 213 26.77 -7.38 8.92
N GLN A 214 26.98 -8.63 9.30
CA GLN A 214 25.96 -9.69 9.21
C GLN A 214 24.68 -9.33 9.97
N GLY A 215 24.79 -8.77 11.19
CA GLY A 215 23.63 -8.31 11.94
C GLY A 215 22.84 -7.20 11.22
N TYR A 216 23.54 -6.24 10.62
CA TYR A 216 22.92 -5.18 9.83
C TYR A 216 22.29 -5.71 8.55
N GLN A 217 22.91 -6.67 7.86
CA GLN A 217 22.34 -7.32 6.67
C GLN A 217 21.05 -8.07 6.98
N VAL A 218 21.02 -8.85 8.07
CA VAL A 218 19.80 -9.56 8.50
C VAL A 218 18.70 -8.57 8.86
N ARG A 219 19.04 -7.49 9.60
CA ARG A 219 18.07 -6.44 9.95
C ARG A 219 17.53 -5.74 8.70
N ALA A 220 18.40 -5.42 7.74
CA ALA A 220 18.00 -4.80 6.48
C ALA A 220 17.05 -5.69 5.69
N GLY A 221 17.36 -6.99 5.57
CA GLY A 221 16.48 -7.97 4.90
C GLY A 221 15.10 -8.08 5.58
N LYS A 222 15.05 -8.09 6.91
CA LYS A 222 13.78 -8.12 7.67
C LYS A 222 12.96 -6.85 7.45
N LEU A 223 13.60 -5.67 7.55
CA LEU A 223 12.93 -4.39 7.30
C LEU A 223 12.40 -4.30 5.87
N TRP A 224 13.16 -4.80 4.90
CA TRP A 224 12.73 -4.84 3.51
C TRP A 224 11.46 -5.68 3.32
N SER A 225 11.42 -6.89 3.90
CA SER A 225 10.21 -7.73 3.87
C SER A 225 9.02 -7.04 4.53
N GLN A 226 9.23 -6.39 5.67
CA GLN A 226 8.17 -5.65 6.36
C GLN A 226 7.61 -4.51 5.49
N VAL A 227 8.49 -3.73 4.85
CA VAL A 227 8.08 -2.68 3.91
C VAL A 227 7.25 -3.29 2.79
N GLN A 228 7.70 -4.37 2.17
CA GLN A 228 6.97 -5.02 1.09
C GLN A 228 5.58 -5.52 1.53
N ASP A 229 5.46 -6.10 2.73
CA ASP A 229 4.18 -6.56 3.26
C ASP A 229 3.24 -5.40 3.59
N THR A 230 3.76 -4.30 4.14
CA THR A 230 2.95 -3.09 4.38
C THR A 230 2.45 -2.45 3.10
N PHE A 231 3.25 -2.47 2.01
CA PHE A 231 2.79 -2.00 0.70
C PHE A 231 1.64 -2.85 0.17
N LYS A 232 1.75 -4.19 0.25
CA LYS A 232 0.64 -5.08 -0.16
C LYS A 232 -0.63 -4.83 0.65
N GLN A 233 -0.51 -4.64 1.97
CA GLN A 233 -1.65 -4.34 2.83
C GLN A 233 -2.27 -2.98 2.46
N MET A 234 -1.44 -1.98 2.20
CA MET A 234 -1.90 -0.66 1.77
C MET A 234 -2.68 -0.73 0.46
N ASP A 235 -2.19 -1.48 -0.54
CA ASP A 235 -2.89 -1.68 -1.80
C ASP A 235 -4.24 -2.37 -1.60
N THR A 236 -4.28 -3.44 -0.78
CA THR A 236 -5.55 -4.12 -0.46
C THR A 236 -6.53 -3.17 0.23
N SER A 237 -6.09 -2.42 1.24
CA SER A 237 -6.96 -1.47 1.95
C SER A 237 -7.41 -0.31 1.08
N ALA A 238 -6.59 0.14 0.12
CA ALA A 238 -6.98 1.15 -0.86
C ALA A 238 -8.10 0.63 -1.77
N THR A 239 -7.97 -0.60 -2.29
CA THR A 239 -9.03 -1.23 -3.10
C THR A 239 -10.31 -1.46 -2.30
N GLU A 240 -10.20 -1.88 -1.03
CA GLU A 240 -11.35 -2.04 -0.14
C GLU A 240 -12.05 -0.71 0.13
N LEU A 241 -11.29 0.37 0.34
CA LEU A 241 -11.84 1.71 0.53
C LEU A 241 -12.65 2.16 -0.68
N GLU A 242 -12.10 2.02 -1.89
CA GLU A 242 -12.80 2.35 -3.14
C GLU A 242 -14.09 1.53 -3.28
N CYS A 243 -14.02 0.22 -3.01
CA CYS A 243 -15.19 -0.66 -3.00
C CYS A 243 -16.25 -0.16 -2.01
N PHE A 244 -15.87 0.13 -0.77
CA PHE A 244 -16.82 0.56 0.26
C PHE A 244 -17.43 1.93 -0.02
N GLN A 245 -16.68 2.85 -0.65
CA GLN A 245 -17.23 4.14 -1.08
C GLN A 245 -18.34 3.95 -2.14
N GLU A 246 -18.11 3.08 -3.12
CA GLU A 246 -19.14 2.79 -4.13
C GLU A 246 -20.33 2.01 -3.54
N LEU A 247 -20.08 1.01 -2.69
CA LEU A 247 -21.14 0.31 -1.96
C LEU A 247 -21.98 1.28 -1.10
N GLN A 248 -21.33 2.24 -0.42
CA GLN A 248 -22.04 3.22 0.41
C GLN A 248 -22.99 4.08 -0.43
N LYS A 249 -22.53 4.59 -1.59
CA LYS A 249 -23.37 5.37 -2.51
C LYS A 249 -24.57 4.55 -2.98
N GLN A 250 -24.33 3.30 -3.36
CA GLN A 250 -25.39 2.40 -3.82
C GLN A 250 -26.40 2.10 -2.70
N GLU A 251 -25.93 1.81 -1.49
CA GLU A 251 -26.78 1.50 -0.34
C GLU A 251 -27.62 2.72 0.08
N GLN A 252 -27.05 3.93 0.04
CA GLN A 252 -27.77 5.16 0.33
C GLN A 252 -28.94 5.37 -0.66
N MET A 253 -28.69 5.14 -1.95
CA MET A 253 -29.73 5.20 -2.98
C MET A 253 -30.79 4.11 -2.78
N ALA A 254 -30.37 2.86 -2.55
CA ALA A 254 -31.26 1.73 -2.31
C ALA A 254 -32.13 1.92 -1.05
N ALA A 255 -31.57 2.48 0.02
CA ALA A 255 -32.30 2.79 1.25
C ALA A 255 -33.36 3.87 1.01
N SER A 256 -33.02 4.94 0.29
CA SER A 256 -33.98 6.00 -0.06
C SER A 256 -35.17 5.46 -0.87
N TYR A 257 -34.90 4.55 -1.83
CA TYR A 257 -35.92 3.90 -2.65
C TYR A 257 -36.82 2.98 -1.81
N ARG A 258 -36.23 2.16 -0.93
CA ARG A 258 -36.99 1.32 0.02
C ARG A 258 -37.93 2.13 0.90
N ILE A 259 -37.46 3.23 1.47
CA ILE A 259 -38.27 4.14 2.31
C ILE A 259 -39.41 4.75 1.50
N ARG A 260 -39.13 5.23 0.28
CA ARG A 260 -40.14 5.82 -0.59
C ARG A 260 -41.24 4.81 -0.92
N ASN A 261 -40.87 3.60 -1.35
CA ASN A 261 -41.83 2.56 -1.69
C ASN A 261 -42.72 2.18 -0.50
N LEU A 262 -42.12 1.97 0.68
CA LEU A 262 -42.90 1.67 1.90
C LEU A 262 -43.84 2.83 2.26
N THR A 263 -43.40 4.07 2.09
CA THR A 263 -44.23 5.25 2.36
C THR A 263 -45.42 5.31 1.41
N GLU A 264 -45.21 5.03 0.13
CA GLU A 264 -46.27 4.96 -0.88
C GLU A 264 -47.28 3.85 -0.57
N GLU A 265 -46.81 2.64 -0.23
CA GLU A 265 -47.68 1.53 0.14
C GLU A 265 -48.48 1.81 1.43
N VAL A 266 -47.85 2.41 2.44
CA VAL A 266 -48.55 2.86 3.66
C VAL A 266 -49.61 3.92 3.33
N ASN A 267 -49.33 4.85 2.42
CA ASN A 267 -50.29 5.87 2.01
C ASN A 267 -51.47 5.27 1.24
N LYS A 268 -51.25 4.30 0.36
CA LYS A 268 -52.31 3.53 -0.30
C LYS A 268 -53.19 2.82 0.72
N GLN A 269 -52.56 2.15 1.70
CA GLN A 269 -53.29 1.45 2.76
C GLN A 269 -54.13 2.41 3.61
N LYS A 270 -53.58 3.57 3.98
CA LYS A 270 -54.33 4.63 4.69
C LYS A 270 -55.52 5.15 3.88
N ALA A 271 -55.38 5.30 2.56
CA ALA A 271 -56.48 5.72 1.69
C ALA A 271 -57.60 4.67 1.62
N LEU A 272 -57.24 3.39 1.53
CA LEU A 272 -58.19 2.28 1.60
C LEU A 272 -58.90 2.23 2.96
N GLU A 273 -58.16 2.35 4.05
CA GLU A 273 -58.72 2.37 5.41
C GLU A 273 -59.73 3.51 5.57
N ARG A 274 -59.39 4.74 5.15
CA ARG A 274 -60.31 5.89 5.17
C ARG A 274 -61.60 5.60 4.39
N THR A 275 -61.48 4.99 3.22
CA THR A 275 -62.63 4.63 2.38
C THR A 275 -63.52 3.59 3.08
N LEU A 276 -62.93 2.56 3.68
CA LEU A 276 -63.66 1.52 4.42
C LEU A 276 -64.34 2.08 5.68
N GLN A 277 -63.66 2.94 6.43
CA GLN A 277 -64.21 3.62 7.60
C GLN A 277 -65.40 4.51 7.23
N SER A 278 -65.30 5.27 6.12
CA SER A 278 -66.43 6.06 5.61
C SER A 278 -67.63 5.18 5.29
N ARG A 279 -67.43 4.09 4.54
CA ARG A 279 -68.51 3.14 4.19
C ARG A 279 -69.13 2.50 5.42
N TYR A 280 -68.33 2.15 6.42
CA TYR A 280 -68.84 1.62 7.68
C TYR A 280 -69.65 2.67 8.44
N GLY A 281 -69.19 3.92 8.48
CA GLY A 281 -69.93 5.05 9.01
C GLY A 281 -71.31 5.20 8.35
N ASP A 282 -71.35 5.20 7.02
CA ASP A 282 -72.60 5.25 6.24
C ASP A 282 -73.51 4.07 6.59
N LEU A 283 -72.98 2.85 6.63
CA LEU A 283 -73.74 1.65 7.00
C LEU A 283 -74.31 1.76 8.42
N LEU A 284 -73.54 2.27 9.38
CA LEU A 284 -73.98 2.46 10.75
C LEU A 284 -75.11 3.50 10.86
N THR A 285 -75.03 4.59 10.09
CA THR A 285 -76.15 5.57 10.03
C THR A 285 -77.40 4.94 9.43
N SER A 286 -77.26 4.14 8.37
CA SER A 286 -78.38 3.42 7.76
C SER A 286 -79.01 2.40 8.72
N TYR A 287 -78.17 1.68 9.47
CA TYR A 287 -78.61 0.72 10.48
C TYR A 287 -79.38 1.40 11.60
N LYS A 288 -78.84 2.50 12.16
CA LYS A 288 -79.52 3.30 13.18
C LYS A 288 -80.88 3.81 12.69
N ARG A 289 -80.94 4.32 11.46
CA ARG A 289 -82.19 4.76 10.83
C ARG A 289 -83.21 3.63 10.73
N ILE A 290 -82.80 2.44 10.27
CA ILE A 290 -83.69 1.27 10.18
C ILE A 290 -84.14 0.83 11.58
N GLN A 291 -83.24 0.85 12.56
CA GLN A 291 -83.56 0.49 13.94
C GLN A 291 -84.54 1.48 14.58
N GLU A 292 -84.35 2.78 14.37
CA GLU A 292 -85.31 3.82 14.78
C GLU A 292 -86.67 3.61 14.10
N GLN A 293 -86.69 3.29 12.80
CA GLN A 293 -87.93 2.95 12.08
C GLN A 293 -88.60 1.70 12.67
N LEU A 294 -87.84 0.66 13.03
CA LEU A 294 -88.37 -0.54 13.67
C LEU A 294 -88.94 -0.25 15.06
N GLU A 295 -88.26 0.54 15.89
CA GLU A 295 -88.75 0.93 17.21
C GLU A 295 -89.97 1.85 17.12
N GLU A 296 -90.02 2.73 16.13
CA GLU A 296 -91.20 3.54 15.83
C GLU A 296 -92.37 2.67 15.38
N HIS A 297 -92.14 1.70 14.49
CA HIS A 297 -93.16 0.73 14.09
C HIS A 297 -93.65 -0.13 15.26
N LYS A 298 -92.77 -0.60 16.15
CA LYS A 298 -93.16 -1.32 17.37
C LYS A 298 -94.02 -0.44 18.28
N ARG A 299 -93.65 0.83 18.47
CA ARG A 299 -94.45 1.79 19.24
C ARG A 299 -95.83 2.00 18.62
N GLN A 300 -95.90 2.15 17.30
CA GLN A 300 -97.18 2.26 16.59
C GLN A 300 -98.03 1.00 16.74
N LEU A 301 -97.43 -0.19 16.66
CA LEU A 301 -98.14 -1.45 16.92
C LEU A 301 -98.66 -1.53 18.35
N MET A 302 -97.86 -1.18 19.37
CA MET A 302 -98.32 -1.14 20.76
C MET A 302 -99.47 -0.16 20.96
N ILE A 303 -99.40 1.04 20.36
CA ILE A 303 -100.48 2.02 20.41
C ILE A 303 -101.72 1.49 19.68
N GLN A 304 -101.57 0.81 18.54
CA GLN A 304 -102.69 0.19 17.82
C GLN A 304 -103.32 -0.93 18.65
N GLU A 305 -102.52 -1.80 19.26
CA GLU A 305 -102.98 -2.87 20.14
C GLU A 305 -103.68 -2.31 21.38
N GLU A 306 -103.15 -1.25 22.01
CA GLU A 306 -103.81 -0.55 23.11
C GLU A 306 -105.13 0.09 22.66
N MET A 307 -105.15 0.75 21.51
CA MET A 307 -106.37 1.33 20.94
C MET A 307 -107.40 0.25 20.58
N GLU A 308 -106.96 -0.91 20.08
CA GLU A 308 -107.81 -2.06 19.83
C GLU A 308 -108.29 -2.73 21.11
N ALA A 309 -107.45 -2.83 22.14
CA ALA A 309 -107.82 -3.32 23.46
C ALA A 309 -108.83 -2.37 24.13
N GLN A 310 -108.64 -1.05 24.00
CA GLN A 310 -109.59 -0.04 24.44
C GLN A 310 -110.90 -0.12 23.66
N LYS A 311 -110.86 -0.29 22.33
CA LYS A 311 -112.06 -0.52 21.50
C LYS A 311 -112.77 -1.80 21.93
N ARG A 312 -112.05 -2.91 22.14
CA ARG A 312 -112.60 -4.18 22.66
C ARG A 312 -113.20 -4.00 24.05
N ALA A 313 -112.54 -3.30 24.97
CA ALA A 313 -113.05 -2.99 26.29
C ALA A 313 -114.32 -2.10 26.23
N GLN A 314 -114.34 -1.10 25.34
CA GLN A 314 -115.53 -0.29 25.07
C GLN A 314 -116.65 -1.11 24.44
N GLU A 315 -116.35 -2.08 23.57
CA GLU A 315 -117.34 -3.00 23.01
C GLU A 315 -117.88 -3.96 24.06
N GLU A 316 -117.04 -4.47 24.96
CA GLU A 316 -117.45 -5.27 26.11
C GLU A 316 -118.31 -4.47 27.09
N GLU A 317 -117.94 -3.22 27.39
CA GLU A 317 -118.74 -2.26 28.16
C GLU A 317 -120.11 -2.03 27.49
N LYS A 318 -120.12 -1.74 26.18
CA LYS A 318 -121.34 -1.60 25.38
C LYS A 318 -122.15 -2.89 25.38
N TRP A 319 -121.51 -4.06 25.33
CA TRP A 319 -122.16 -5.37 25.36
C TRP A 319 -122.74 -5.66 26.74
N LYS A 320 -122.01 -5.39 27.83
CA LYS A 320 -122.50 -5.45 29.22
C LYS A 320 -123.70 -4.52 29.39
N HIS A 321 -123.62 -3.28 28.92
CA HIS A 321 -124.73 -2.33 28.95
C HIS A 321 -125.94 -2.83 28.13
N ARG A 322 -125.71 -3.36 26.92
CA ARG A 322 -126.76 -4.00 26.09
C ARG A 322 -127.34 -5.24 26.76
N SER A 323 -126.54 -6.04 27.47
CA SER A 323 -126.94 -7.24 28.21
C SER A 323 -127.80 -6.87 29.43
N VAL A 324 -127.40 -5.88 30.22
CA VAL A 324 -128.21 -5.30 31.30
C VAL A 324 -129.52 -4.73 30.75
N ARG A 325 -129.47 -4.03 29.61
CA ARG A 325 -130.67 -3.54 28.91
C ARG A 325 -131.56 -4.69 28.43
N ARG A 326 -130.98 -5.78 27.91
CA ARG A 326 -131.69 -7.01 27.51
C ARG A 326 -132.28 -7.74 28.72
N GLN A 327 -131.60 -7.78 29.87
CA GLN A 327 -132.15 -8.33 31.11
C GLN A 327 -133.30 -7.47 31.65
N ARG A 328 -133.19 -6.14 31.62
CA ARG A 328 -134.30 -5.21 31.92
C ARG A 328 -135.49 -5.44 30.97
N LYS A 329 -135.25 -5.63 29.67
CA LYS A 329 -136.29 -5.99 28.68
C LYS A 329 -136.88 -7.39 28.91
N LYS A 330 -136.09 -8.40 29.30
CA LYS A 330 -136.56 -9.74 29.70
C LYS A 330 -137.41 -9.69 30.98
N LYS A 331 -137.02 -8.89 31.98
CA LYS A 331 -137.85 -8.63 33.18
C LYS A 331 -139.17 -7.96 32.80
N LYS A 332 -139.17 -6.97 31.89
CA LYS A 332 -140.40 -6.36 31.35
C LYS A 332 -141.26 -7.39 30.57
N ARG A 333 -140.67 -8.22 29.72
CA ARG A 333 -141.36 -9.30 28.99
C ARG A 333 -141.93 -10.38 29.92
N ARG A 334 -141.22 -10.78 31.00
CA ARG A 334 -141.74 -11.71 32.02
C ARG A 334 -142.93 -11.11 32.79
N LYS A 335 -142.90 -9.80 33.11
CA LYS A 335 -144.05 -9.07 33.67
C LYS A 335 -145.23 -9.03 32.68
N LEU A 336 -144.96 -8.86 31.39
CA LEU A 336 -145.99 -8.86 30.34
C LEU A 336 -146.60 -10.27 30.13
N LYS A 337 -145.77 -11.32 30.16
CA LYS A 337 -146.19 -12.72 30.00
C LYS A 337 -147.07 -13.18 31.17
N ARG A 338 -146.75 -12.78 32.41
CA ARG A 338 -147.62 -12.98 33.58
C ARG A 338 -148.98 -12.26 33.47
N LYS A 339 -149.03 -11.10 32.80
CA LYS A 339 -150.31 -10.42 32.49
C LYS A 339 -151.10 -11.17 31.41
N GLN A 340 -150.41 -11.72 30.41
CA GLN A 340 -151.01 -12.46 29.29
C GLN A 340 -151.56 -13.84 29.74
N GLU A 341 -150.86 -14.55 30.62
CA GLU A 341 -151.32 -15.83 31.19
C GLU A 341 -152.55 -15.66 32.09
N ARG A 342 -152.66 -14.54 32.84
CA ARG A 342 -153.89 -14.18 33.56
C ARG A 342 -155.08 -13.89 32.63
N TRP A 343 -154.83 -13.30 31.46
CA TRP A 343 -155.86 -13.02 30.46
C TRP A 343 -156.33 -14.29 29.74
N ILE A 344 -155.41 -15.20 29.41
CA ILE A 344 -155.72 -16.50 28.77
C ILE A 344 -156.50 -17.42 29.74
N GLY A 345 -156.20 -17.39 31.04
CA GLY A 345 -156.99 -18.11 32.05
C GLY A 345 -158.45 -17.64 32.14
N LEU A 346 -158.70 -16.34 31.99
CA LEU A 346 -160.05 -15.75 31.95
C LEU A 346 -160.80 -16.11 30.66
N LEU A 347 -160.11 -16.21 29.52
CA LEU A 347 -160.70 -16.59 28.23
C LEU A 347 -161.08 -18.08 28.15
N MET A 348 -160.27 -18.96 28.75
CA MET A 348 -160.57 -20.40 28.84
C MET A 348 -161.80 -20.69 29.72
N LYS A 349 -162.03 -19.89 30.78
CA LYS A 349 -163.19 -20.01 31.66
C LYS A 349 -164.50 -19.63 30.95
N LYS A 350 -164.49 -18.56 30.13
CA LYS A 350 -165.63 -18.18 29.26
C LYS A 350 -165.92 -19.20 28.15
N ARG A 351 -164.91 -19.96 27.68
CA ARG A 351 -165.09 -21.00 26.64
C ARG A 351 -165.69 -22.30 27.17
N GLN A 352 -165.47 -22.66 28.44
CA GLN A 352 -166.14 -23.82 29.06
C GLN A 352 -167.62 -23.57 29.41
N GLU A 353 -168.01 -22.33 29.71
CA GLU A 353 -169.42 -21.95 29.94
C GLU A 353 -170.25 -21.91 28.64
N ALA A 354 -169.64 -21.51 27.51
CA ALA A 354 -170.30 -21.53 26.20
C ALA A 354 -170.53 -22.96 25.64
N ASN A 355 -169.64 -23.92 25.93
CA ASN A 355 -169.77 -25.31 25.45
C ASN A 355 -170.75 -26.18 26.26
N LYS A 356 -171.13 -25.77 27.48
CA LYS A 356 -172.27 -26.37 28.22
C LYS A 356 -173.62 -25.92 27.66
N SER A 357 -173.70 -24.73 27.08
CA SER A 357 -174.93 -24.18 26.48
C SER A 357 -175.24 -24.75 25.09
N MET A 358 -174.23 -25.14 24.30
CA MET A 358 -174.43 -25.80 23.00
C MET A 358 -174.81 -27.29 23.09
N ARG A 359 -174.41 -28.00 24.16
CA ARG A 359 -174.78 -29.43 24.38
C ARG A 359 -176.24 -29.64 24.78
N ILE A 360 -176.92 -28.61 25.32
CA ILE A 360 -178.36 -28.64 25.65
C ILE A 360 -179.21 -28.28 24.41
N ARG A 361 -178.69 -27.45 23.49
CA ARG A 361 -179.38 -27.10 22.23
C ARG A 361 -179.34 -28.20 21.17
N TRP A 362 -178.30 -29.04 21.14
CA TRP A 362 -178.19 -30.12 20.15
C TRP A 362 -178.99 -31.38 20.50
N MET A 363 -179.38 -31.58 21.77
CA MET A 363 -180.27 -32.69 22.17
C MET A 363 -181.76 -32.42 21.90
N LEU A 364 -182.17 -31.16 21.72
CA LEU A 364 -183.57 -30.78 21.46
C LEU A 364 -183.94 -30.73 19.96
N THR A 365 -182.96 -30.64 19.06
CA THR A 365 -183.19 -30.59 17.60
C THR A 365 -183.17 -31.97 16.92
N THR A 366 -182.66 -33.02 17.57
CA THR A 366 -182.63 -34.38 17.00
C THR A 366 -183.82 -35.24 17.46
N LEU A 367 -184.57 -34.81 18.48
CA LEU A 367 -185.85 -35.43 18.87
C LEU A 367 -187.04 -34.98 18.01
N MET A 368 -186.89 -33.92 17.20
CA MET A 368 -187.97 -33.35 16.37
C MET A 368 -187.90 -33.76 14.89
N LEU A 369 -186.84 -34.49 14.48
CA LEU A 369 -186.66 -35.02 13.12
C LEU A 369 -187.02 -36.52 12.99
N MET A 370 -187.56 -37.12 14.05
CA MET A 370 -188.09 -38.51 14.07
C MET A 370 -189.62 -38.59 13.84
N VAL A 371 -190.28 -37.48 13.46
CA VAL A 371 -191.75 -37.43 13.26
C VAL A 371 -192.16 -37.19 11.79
N MET A 372 -191.23 -36.96 10.86
CA MET A 372 -191.56 -36.85 9.43
C MET A 372 -190.48 -37.51 8.57
N ASN A 373 -190.76 -38.77 8.22
CA ASN A 373 -190.04 -39.74 7.37
C ASN A 373 -188.92 -40.57 8.02
N SER A 374 -189.34 -41.78 8.43
CA SER A 374 -188.64 -43.05 8.67
C SER A 374 -187.13 -43.03 8.94
#